data_AF-A0A0D1CRM7-F1
#
_entry.id   AF-A0A0D1CRM7-F1
#
_cell.length_a   1.000
_cell.length_b   1.000
_cell.length_c   1.000
_cell.angle_alpha   90.00
_cell.angle_beta   90.00
_cell.angle_gamma   90.00
#
_symmetry.space_group_name_H-M   'P 1'
#
loop_
_entity.id
_entity.type
_entity.pdbx_description
1 polymer ?
#
loop_
_entity_poly.entity_id
_entity_poly.type
_entity_poly.pdbx_seq_one_letter_code
_entity_poly.pdbx_strand_id
1 'polypeptide(L)'
;MSRDIGAMVGLPLRDLARGLSAFTPIRGVGAAGLPAPLREALQLVSGVLPDSHPERVPLEGVDAASLAAASDFLSVDGPSDRMEEAFVRVLASAMQMALDQLDGPAIPLSETIATMRLHSGPVAAGVSAERRAARILLDLYRARAFGPMPGLPLPTDPAQDRAVRLAAFAAFAWLLTNREDVVSEERLVLELSVALSVSLEAEVLARFDDPDTLAEMLRSVSAKL
;
A
#
# COMPACT_ATOMS: atom_id res chain seq x y z
N MET A 1 5.51 27.38 -21.65
CA MET A 1 4.40 26.78 -20.88
C MET A 1 4.79 25.34 -20.56
N SER A 2 5.54 25.16 -19.47
CA SER A 2 5.93 23.85 -18.96
C SER A 2 4.72 23.28 -18.24
N ARG A 3 4.05 22.28 -18.81
CA ARG A 3 3.07 21.50 -18.05
C ARG A 3 3.85 20.78 -16.96
N ASP A 4 3.36 20.92 -15.73
CA ASP A 4 3.94 20.31 -14.55
C ASP A 4 3.75 18.79 -14.64
N ILE A 5 4.71 18.15 -15.29
CA ILE A 5 4.74 16.69 -15.50
C ILE A 5 4.75 15.99 -14.14
N GLY A 6 5.30 16.61 -13.08
CA GLY A 6 5.32 16.08 -11.72
C GLY A 6 3.93 15.82 -11.13
N ALA A 7 2.91 16.62 -11.49
CA ALA A 7 1.53 16.43 -11.06
C ALA A 7 0.77 15.37 -11.89
N MET A 8 1.29 14.98 -13.06
CA MET A 8 0.70 13.96 -13.94
C MET A 8 1.37 12.57 -13.78
N VAL A 9 2.46 12.49 -13.00
CA VAL A 9 3.44 11.39 -13.01
C VAL A 9 3.37 10.49 -11.77
N GLY A 10 2.42 10.71 -10.86
CA GLY A 10 2.40 10.04 -9.56
C GLY A 10 2.05 8.56 -9.52
N LEU A 11 1.12 8.05 -10.36
CA LEU A 11 0.30 6.89 -9.92
C LEU A 11 -0.01 5.79 -10.95
N PRO A 12 0.93 5.46 -11.86
CA PRO A 12 1.25 4.02 -11.97
C PRO A 12 2.73 3.75 -12.27
N LEU A 13 3.62 4.73 -12.11
CA LEU A 13 5.02 4.55 -12.49
C LEU A 13 5.76 3.53 -11.62
N ARG A 14 5.40 3.40 -10.34
CA ARG A 14 5.97 2.38 -9.45
C ARG A 14 5.46 0.99 -9.79
N ASP A 15 4.18 0.84 -10.09
CA ASP A 15 3.62 -0.43 -10.57
C ASP A 15 4.23 -0.85 -11.90
N LEU A 16 4.43 0.10 -12.82
CA LEU A 16 5.16 -0.14 -14.06
C LEU A 16 6.61 -0.54 -13.77
N ALA A 17 7.34 0.21 -12.94
CA ALA A 17 8.72 -0.09 -12.57
C ALA A 17 8.85 -1.48 -11.92
N ARG A 18 7.96 -1.82 -10.98
CA ARG A 18 7.88 -3.13 -10.32
C ARG A 18 7.53 -4.24 -11.28
N GLY A 19 6.53 -4.03 -12.14
CA GLY A 19 6.17 -4.98 -13.20
C GLY A 19 7.37 -5.28 -14.10
N LEU A 20 8.12 -4.26 -14.49
CA LEU A 20 9.31 -4.38 -15.32
C LEU A 20 10.46 -5.10 -14.60
N SER A 21 10.71 -4.79 -13.32
CA SER A 21 11.69 -5.51 -12.49
C SER A 21 11.35 -6.99 -12.30
N ALA A 22 10.06 -7.34 -12.17
CA ALA A 22 9.62 -8.73 -12.10
C ALA A 22 9.82 -9.49 -13.43
N PHE A 23 9.82 -8.79 -14.57
CA PHE A 23 10.07 -9.36 -15.89
C PHE A 23 11.56 -9.49 -16.25
N THR A 24 12.44 -8.64 -15.71
CA THR A 24 13.88 -8.67 -16.00
C THR A 24 14.62 -9.98 -15.64
N PRO A 25 14.33 -10.69 -14.53
CA PRO A 25 14.97 -11.99 -14.28
C PRO A 25 14.41 -13.10 -15.19
N ILE A 26 13.23 -12.92 -15.80
CA ILE A 26 12.55 -13.97 -16.57
C ILE A 26 13.05 -14.02 -18.02
N ARG A 27 13.65 -12.95 -18.56
CA ARG A 27 14.35 -12.98 -19.85
C ARG A 27 15.51 -11.99 -19.85
N GLY A 28 16.70 -12.43 -20.23
CA GLY A 28 17.88 -11.58 -20.54
C GLY A 28 17.71 -10.65 -21.76
N VAL A 29 16.51 -10.11 -21.94
CA VAL A 29 16.13 -9.19 -23.00
C VAL A 29 16.26 -7.79 -22.41
N GLY A 30 17.37 -7.11 -22.74
CA GLY A 30 17.51 -5.69 -22.44
C GLY A 30 16.34 -4.88 -23.03
N ALA A 31 16.15 -3.65 -22.54
CA ALA A 31 15.04 -2.74 -22.89
C ALA A 31 14.78 -2.55 -24.41
N ALA A 32 15.74 -2.91 -25.26
CA ALA A 32 15.61 -2.95 -26.72
C ALA A 32 14.52 -3.91 -27.25
N GLY A 33 14.18 -4.98 -26.52
CA GLY A 33 13.18 -5.97 -26.96
C GLY A 33 11.72 -5.60 -26.69
N LEU A 34 11.46 -4.46 -26.05
CA LEU A 34 10.10 -4.05 -25.68
C LEU A 34 9.44 -3.19 -26.78
N PRO A 35 8.11 -3.28 -26.98
CA PRO A 35 7.34 -2.38 -27.84
C PRO A 35 7.57 -0.91 -27.49
N ALA A 36 7.53 -0.02 -28.50
CA ALA A 36 7.85 1.40 -28.34
C ALA A 36 7.10 2.10 -27.18
N PRO A 37 5.79 1.89 -26.94
CA PRO A 37 5.10 2.52 -25.83
C PRO A 37 5.64 2.10 -24.45
N LEU A 38 6.04 0.83 -24.30
CA LEU A 38 6.62 0.31 -23.06
C LEU A 38 8.06 0.78 -22.89
N ARG A 39 8.81 0.94 -23.98
CA ARG A 39 10.17 1.45 -23.97
C ARG A 39 10.22 2.93 -23.59
N GLU A 40 9.28 3.73 -24.09
CA GLU A 40 9.13 5.15 -23.76
C GLU A 40 8.72 5.33 -22.29
N ALA A 41 7.77 4.51 -21.80
CA ALA A 41 7.41 4.46 -20.39
C ALA A 41 8.62 4.07 -19.50
N LEU A 42 9.42 3.09 -19.92
CA LEU A 42 10.67 2.71 -19.25
C LEU A 42 11.65 3.87 -19.17
N GLN A 43 11.91 4.56 -20.27
CA GLN A 43 12.85 5.69 -20.30
C GLN A 43 12.41 6.84 -19.39
N LEU A 44 11.10 7.11 -19.33
CA LEU A 44 10.51 8.06 -18.39
C LEU A 44 10.72 7.63 -16.93
N VAL A 45 10.58 6.35 -16.62
CA VAL A 45 10.72 5.79 -15.26
C VAL A 45 12.18 5.72 -14.83
N SER A 46 13.09 5.30 -15.71
CA SER A 46 14.53 5.20 -15.46
C SER A 46 15.21 6.54 -15.25
N GLY A 47 14.64 7.63 -15.77
CA GLY A 47 15.13 8.99 -15.53
C GLY A 47 14.66 9.61 -14.20
N VAL A 48 13.68 8.99 -13.53
CA VAL A 48 13.00 9.54 -12.34
C VAL A 48 13.28 8.71 -11.08
N LEU A 49 13.52 7.40 -11.21
CA LEU A 49 13.87 6.54 -10.09
C LEU A 49 15.40 6.53 -9.89
N PRO A 50 15.91 6.80 -8.67
CA PRO A 50 17.32 6.59 -8.37
C PRO A 50 17.69 5.10 -8.57
N ASP A 51 18.97 4.80 -8.81
CA ASP A 51 19.54 3.43 -8.98
C ASP A 51 19.24 2.45 -7.82
N SER A 52 18.54 2.90 -6.79
CA SER A 52 18.00 2.11 -5.69
C SER A 52 16.86 1.22 -6.18
N HIS A 53 16.91 -0.06 -5.81
CA HIS A 53 15.84 -1.06 -5.93
C HIS A 53 14.43 -0.46 -6.07
N PRO A 54 13.86 -0.36 -7.29
CA PRO A 54 12.58 0.33 -7.53
C PRO A 54 11.40 -0.36 -6.85
N GLU A 55 11.59 -1.58 -6.34
CA GLU A 55 10.67 -2.27 -5.46
C GLU A 55 10.55 -1.60 -4.06
N ARG A 56 11.62 -0.96 -3.56
CA ARG A 56 11.76 -0.49 -2.18
C ARG A 56 11.88 1.03 -2.12
N VAL A 57 10.75 1.72 -2.05
CA VAL A 57 10.72 3.16 -1.75
C VAL A 57 10.73 3.34 -0.23
N PRO A 58 11.75 4.01 0.36
CA PRO A 58 11.78 4.29 1.79
C PRO A 58 10.65 5.23 2.24
N LEU A 59 10.19 5.09 3.50
CA LEU A 59 9.26 6.04 4.15
C LEU A 59 9.78 7.49 4.20
N GLU A 60 11.08 7.72 3.96
CA GLU A 60 11.67 9.07 3.88
C GLU A 60 11.00 9.99 2.85
N GLY A 61 10.15 9.45 1.97
CA GLY A 61 9.33 10.21 1.02
C GLY A 61 7.88 10.51 1.42
N VAL A 62 7.42 10.14 2.63
CA VAL A 62 6.07 10.48 3.12
C VAL A 62 6.15 11.68 4.06
N ASP A 63 5.68 12.83 3.60
CA ASP A 63 5.57 14.03 4.44
C ASP A 63 4.34 14.00 5.36
N ALA A 64 4.35 14.88 6.37
CA ALA A 64 3.27 15.04 7.35
C ALA A 64 1.89 15.22 6.68
N ALA A 65 1.84 16.03 5.63
CA ALA A 65 0.59 16.39 4.96
C ALA A 65 -0.01 15.18 4.21
N SER A 66 0.85 14.37 3.60
CA SER A 66 0.47 13.15 2.90
C SER A 66 -0.06 12.10 3.88
N LEU A 67 0.58 11.97 5.05
CA LEU A 67 0.13 11.08 6.10
C LEU A 67 -1.21 11.52 6.70
N ALA A 68 -1.37 12.81 6.99
CA ALA A 68 -2.63 13.38 7.48
C ALA A 68 -3.76 13.13 6.46
N ALA A 69 -3.53 13.46 5.18
CA ALA A 69 -4.51 13.22 4.11
C ALA A 69 -4.90 11.74 3.95
N ALA A 70 -3.93 10.82 4.08
CA ALA A 70 -4.17 9.38 4.04
C ALA A 70 -5.03 8.89 5.23
N SER A 71 -4.86 9.51 6.39
CA SER A 71 -5.59 9.15 7.61
C SER A 71 -7.01 9.71 7.58
N ASP A 72 -7.14 10.95 7.12
CA ASP A 72 -8.42 11.62 6.90
C ASP A 72 -9.26 10.88 5.84
N PHE A 73 -8.62 10.28 4.82
CA PHE A 73 -9.30 9.44 3.83
C PHE A 73 -10.15 8.33 4.46
N LEU A 74 -9.69 7.76 5.58
CA LEU A 74 -10.41 6.73 6.33
C LEU A 74 -11.58 7.30 7.16
N SER A 75 -11.59 8.59 7.42
CA SER A 75 -12.51 9.22 8.38
C SER A 75 -13.59 10.09 7.74
N VAL A 76 -13.34 10.66 6.56
CA VAL A 76 -14.27 11.61 5.91
C VAL A 76 -15.28 10.93 4.98
N ASP A 77 -16.49 11.48 4.92
CA ASP A 77 -17.46 11.15 3.88
C ASP A 77 -17.13 11.93 2.60
N GLY A 78 -17.00 11.21 1.47
CA GLY A 78 -16.64 11.80 0.17
C GLY A 78 -15.20 12.33 0.11
N PRO A 79 -14.17 11.47 0.29
CA PRO A 79 -12.78 11.90 0.18
C PRO A 79 -12.48 12.48 -1.22
N SER A 80 -11.59 13.47 -1.25
CA SER A 80 -11.12 14.04 -2.52
C SER A 80 -10.11 13.12 -3.21
N ASP A 81 -9.95 13.25 -4.53
CA ASP A 81 -8.95 12.50 -5.31
C ASP A 81 -7.55 12.64 -4.68
N ARG A 82 -7.16 13.83 -4.21
CA ARG A 82 -5.87 14.04 -3.54
C ARG A 82 -5.68 13.21 -2.28
N MET A 83 -6.76 12.96 -1.54
CA MET A 83 -6.71 12.12 -0.33
C MET A 83 -6.59 10.64 -0.70
N GLU A 84 -7.24 10.21 -1.78
CA GLU A 84 -7.08 8.86 -2.34
C GLU A 84 -5.63 8.63 -2.80
N GLU A 85 -5.08 9.56 -3.56
CA GLU A 85 -3.68 9.53 -4.02
C GLU A 85 -2.69 9.48 -2.85
N ALA A 86 -2.92 10.31 -1.83
CA ALA A 86 -2.12 10.29 -0.60
C ALA A 86 -2.26 8.96 0.13
N PHE A 87 -3.47 8.44 0.28
CA PHE A 87 -3.74 7.15 0.93
C PHE A 87 -3.02 6.00 0.24
N VAL A 88 -3.15 5.84 -1.08
CA VAL A 88 -2.50 4.77 -1.84
C VAL A 88 -0.98 4.83 -1.68
N ARG A 89 -0.39 6.03 -1.79
CA ARG A 89 1.05 6.24 -1.65
C ARG A 89 1.55 5.91 -0.24
N VAL A 90 0.84 6.36 0.80
CA VAL A 90 1.20 6.11 2.20
C VAL A 90 1.03 4.62 2.53
N LEU A 91 -0.05 4.01 2.08
CA LEU A 91 -0.29 2.58 2.24
C LEU A 91 0.78 1.74 1.55
N ALA A 92 1.21 2.10 0.34
CA ALA A 92 2.29 1.42 -0.36
C ALA A 92 3.61 1.44 0.44
N SER A 93 3.96 2.59 1.00
CA SER A 93 5.16 2.76 1.84
C SER A 93 5.04 1.96 3.14
N ALA A 94 3.89 2.01 3.82
CA ALA A 94 3.66 1.29 5.06
C ALA A 94 3.69 -0.24 4.86
N MET A 95 3.08 -0.71 3.78
CA MET A 95 3.13 -2.13 3.40
C MET A 95 4.57 -2.59 3.14
N GLN A 96 5.38 -1.79 2.43
CA GLN A 96 6.79 -2.11 2.19
C GLN A 96 7.55 -2.27 3.52
N MET A 97 7.41 -1.30 4.40
CA MET A 97 8.06 -1.31 5.73
C MET A 97 7.64 -2.50 6.58
N ALA A 98 6.35 -2.81 6.60
CA ALA A 98 5.81 -3.91 7.38
C ALA A 98 6.26 -5.26 6.81
N LEU A 99 6.30 -5.41 5.49
CA LEU A 99 6.78 -6.64 4.85
C LEU A 99 8.29 -6.82 5.00
N ASP A 100 9.09 -5.75 4.98
CA ASP A 100 10.53 -5.85 5.26
C ASP A 100 10.81 -6.35 6.68
N GLN A 101 9.94 -6.05 7.66
CA GLN A 101 10.04 -6.59 9.03
C GLN A 101 9.55 -8.03 9.17
N LEU A 102 8.66 -8.46 8.28
CA LEU A 102 8.04 -9.80 8.30
C LEU A 102 8.71 -10.79 7.34
N ASP A 103 9.84 -10.42 6.74
CA ASP A 103 10.52 -11.16 5.67
C ASP A 103 9.55 -11.54 4.52
N GLY A 104 8.66 -10.61 4.18
CA GLY A 104 7.58 -10.78 3.21
C GLY A 104 8.01 -10.60 1.75
N PRO A 105 7.05 -10.71 0.79
CA PRO A 105 7.33 -10.52 -0.63
C PRO A 105 7.83 -9.11 -0.96
N ALA A 106 8.69 -9.02 -1.97
CA ALA A 106 9.26 -7.75 -2.44
C ALA A 106 8.26 -6.81 -3.14
N ILE A 107 7.09 -7.30 -3.54
CA ILE A 107 6.04 -6.49 -4.17
C ILE A 107 4.88 -6.32 -3.16
N PRO A 108 4.77 -5.16 -2.51
CA PRO A 108 3.88 -4.99 -1.36
C PRO A 108 2.43 -4.65 -1.76
N LEU A 109 2.25 -3.77 -2.75
CA LEU A 109 0.96 -3.22 -3.19
C LEU A 109 1.03 -2.84 -4.68
N SER A 110 -0.01 -3.18 -5.45
CA SER A 110 -0.32 -2.60 -6.75
C SER A 110 -1.14 -1.33 -6.55
N GLU A 111 -0.50 -0.18 -6.75
CA GLU A 111 -1.13 1.14 -6.66
C GLU A 111 -2.25 1.28 -7.69
N THR A 112 -2.09 0.72 -8.88
CA THR A 112 -3.10 0.74 -9.97
C THR A 112 -4.38 0.03 -9.55
N ILE A 113 -4.27 -1.20 -9.04
CA ILE A 113 -5.43 -1.94 -8.56
C ILE A 113 -6.05 -1.20 -7.40
N ALA A 114 -5.24 -0.69 -6.46
CA ALA A 114 -5.74 0.06 -5.32
C ALA A 114 -6.56 1.28 -5.73
N THR A 115 -6.02 2.16 -6.58
CA THR A 115 -6.73 3.33 -7.12
C THR A 115 -8.00 2.93 -7.87
N MET A 116 -7.94 1.90 -8.74
CA MET A 116 -9.13 1.44 -9.45
C MET A 116 -10.25 0.97 -8.52
N ARG A 117 -9.90 0.27 -7.42
CA ARG A 117 -10.87 -0.21 -6.43
C ARG A 117 -11.45 0.93 -5.60
N LEU A 118 -10.59 1.84 -5.14
CA LEU A 118 -11.01 2.98 -4.32
C LEU A 118 -11.92 3.94 -5.10
N HIS A 119 -11.58 4.24 -6.36
CA HIS A 119 -12.38 5.09 -7.23
C HIS A 119 -13.76 4.50 -7.57
N SER A 120 -13.87 3.16 -7.64
CA SER A 120 -15.11 2.46 -8.00
C SER A 120 -16.02 2.14 -6.81
N GLY A 121 -15.52 2.29 -5.58
CA GLY A 121 -16.20 1.87 -4.37
C GLY A 121 -16.97 3.01 -3.70
N PRO A 122 -18.31 3.03 -3.72
CA PRO A 122 -19.04 4.02 -2.94
C PRO A 122 -18.83 3.72 -1.46
N VAL A 123 -18.10 4.60 -0.76
CA VAL A 123 -18.03 4.49 0.68
C VAL A 123 -19.34 4.98 1.27
N ALA A 124 -20.07 4.07 1.93
CA ALA A 124 -21.33 4.41 2.57
C ALA A 124 -21.12 5.50 3.62
N ALA A 125 -21.93 6.57 3.54
CA ALA A 125 -21.88 7.67 4.49
C ALA A 125 -22.24 7.23 5.92
N GLY A 126 -21.69 7.90 6.93
CA GLY A 126 -21.99 7.62 8.34
C GLY A 126 -21.37 6.31 8.89
N VAL A 127 -20.34 5.78 8.24
CA VAL A 127 -19.58 4.61 8.69
C VAL A 127 -18.35 5.06 9.48
N SER A 128 -18.07 4.44 10.63
CA SER A 128 -16.87 4.75 11.42
C SER A 128 -15.57 4.48 10.64
N ALA A 129 -14.49 5.14 11.02
CA ALA A 129 -13.21 5.03 10.31
C ALA A 129 -12.69 3.60 10.28
N GLU A 130 -12.87 2.83 11.34
CA GLU A 130 -12.38 1.46 11.48
C GLU A 130 -13.20 0.49 10.62
N ARG A 131 -14.52 0.69 10.53
CA ARG A 131 -15.37 -0.10 9.62
C ARG A 131 -15.09 0.25 8.17
N ARG A 132 -14.76 1.51 7.87
CA ARG A 132 -14.30 1.91 6.53
C ARG A 132 -12.97 1.25 6.19
N ALA A 133 -11.99 1.35 7.08
CA ALA A 133 -10.68 0.71 6.98
C ALA A 133 -10.77 -0.79 6.73
N ALA A 134 -11.55 -1.53 7.54
CA ALA A 134 -11.76 -2.96 7.38
C ALA A 134 -12.34 -3.34 6.01
N ARG A 135 -13.33 -2.57 5.53
CA ARG A 135 -13.93 -2.78 4.20
C ARG A 135 -12.94 -2.53 3.09
N ILE A 136 -12.18 -1.44 3.15
CA ILE A 136 -11.15 -1.11 2.16
C ILE A 136 -10.08 -2.20 2.15
N LEU A 137 -9.54 -2.58 3.30
CA LEU A 137 -8.53 -3.61 3.44
C LEU A 137 -9.00 -4.92 2.79
N LEU A 138 -10.22 -5.37 3.09
CA LEU A 138 -10.78 -6.58 2.53
C LEU A 138 -11.01 -6.49 1.02
N ASP A 139 -11.47 -5.34 0.54
CA ASP A 139 -11.68 -5.12 -0.88
C ASP A 139 -10.36 -5.17 -1.66
N LEU A 140 -9.33 -4.47 -1.16
CA LEU A 140 -7.99 -4.47 -1.73
C LEU A 140 -7.36 -5.87 -1.69
N TYR A 141 -7.52 -6.61 -0.59
CA TYR A 141 -7.02 -7.97 -0.47
C TYR A 141 -7.70 -8.92 -1.47
N ARG A 142 -9.03 -8.88 -1.57
CA ARG A 142 -9.81 -9.71 -2.52
C ARG A 142 -9.51 -9.35 -3.99
N ALA A 143 -9.25 -8.08 -4.26
CA ALA A 143 -8.83 -7.59 -5.57
C ALA A 143 -7.38 -7.96 -5.91
N ARG A 144 -6.64 -8.61 -5.00
CA ARG A 144 -5.20 -8.92 -5.14
C ARG A 144 -4.36 -7.66 -5.37
N ALA A 145 -4.74 -6.57 -4.72
CA ALA A 145 -3.93 -5.35 -4.70
C ALA A 145 -2.65 -5.57 -3.89
N PHE A 146 -2.68 -6.38 -2.82
CA PHE A 146 -1.49 -6.70 -2.03
C PHE A 146 -0.74 -7.92 -2.59
N GLY A 147 0.59 -7.89 -2.50
CA GLY A 147 1.43 -9.01 -2.92
C GLY A 147 1.69 -9.06 -4.43
N PRO A 148 2.08 -10.23 -4.98
CA PRO A 148 2.44 -10.37 -6.38
C PRO A 148 1.27 -10.06 -7.32
N MET A 149 1.53 -9.26 -8.36
CA MET A 149 0.49 -8.78 -9.27
C MET A 149 -0.26 -9.93 -9.97
N PRO A 150 -1.59 -9.77 -10.20
CA PRO A 150 -2.38 -10.70 -10.99
C PRO A 150 -1.77 -10.94 -12.37
N GLY A 151 -1.69 -12.21 -12.78
CA GLY A 151 -1.14 -12.60 -14.09
C GLY A 151 0.36 -12.92 -14.08
N LEU A 152 1.06 -12.69 -12.98
CA LEU A 152 2.38 -13.29 -12.75
C LEU A 152 2.20 -14.71 -12.18
N PRO A 153 2.80 -15.75 -12.78
CA PRO A 153 2.70 -17.13 -12.30
C PRO A 153 3.61 -17.34 -11.09
N LEU A 154 3.41 -16.55 -10.03
CA LEU A 154 4.07 -16.74 -8.75
C LEU A 154 3.13 -17.57 -7.86
N PRO A 155 3.50 -18.80 -7.45
CA PRO A 155 2.70 -19.56 -6.51
C PRO A 155 2.53 -18.74 -5.23
N THR A 156 1.30 -18.57 -4.77
CA THR A 156 1.02 -17.88 -3.50
C THR A 156 1.45 -18.78 -2.36
N ASP A 157 2.67 -18.56 -1.87
CA ASP A 157 3.21 -19.22 -0.69
C ASP A 157 2.35 -18.84 0.54
N PRO A 158 1.83 -19.81 1.32
CA PRO A 158 1.08 -19.54 2.55
C PRO A 158 1.83 -18.63 3.54
N ALA A 159 3.17 -18.70 3.59
CA ALA A 159 3.97 -17.82 4.43
C ALA A 159 3.92 -16.36 3.93
N GLN A 160 3.91 -16.15 2.61
CA GLN A 160 3.76 -14.83 2.02
C GLN A 160 2.35 -14.27 2.20
N ASP A 161 1.31 -15.11 2.04
CA ASP A 161 -0.07 -14.67 2.29
C ASP A 161 -0.27 -14.24 3.75
N ARG A 162 0.29 -15.01 4.69
CA ARG A 162 0.36 -14.64 6.11
C ARG A 162 1.03 -13.27 6.31
N ALA A 163 2.22 -13.08 5.75
CA ALA A 163 2.95 -11.81 5.89
C ALA A 163 2.16 -10.64 5.31
N VAL A 164 1.52 -10.82 4.15
CA VAL A 164 0.68 -9.81 3.50
C VAL A 164 -0.53 -9.43 4.36
N ARG A 165 -1.24 -10.41 4.93
CA ARG A 165 -2.39 -10.14 5.81
C ARG A 165 -1.98 -9.36 7.05
N LEU A 166 -0.89 -9.76 7.71
CA LEU A 166 -0.38 -9.08 8.90
C LEU A 166 0.13 -7.67 8.58
N ALA A 167 0.85 -7.49 7.48
CA ALA A 167 1.34 -6.19 7.04
C ALA A 167 0.19 -5.23 6.70
N ALA A 168 -0.83 -5.72 5.98
CA ALA A 168 -2.02 -4.93 5.66
C ALA A 168 -2.76 -4.53 6.93
N PHE A 169 -2.99 -5.47 7.85
CA PHE A 169 -3.63 -5.17 9.12
C PHE A 169 -2.84 -4.12 9.93
N ALA A 170 -1.51 -4.28 10.03
CA ALA A 170 -0.64 -3.33 10.73
C ALA A 170 -0.67 -1.93 10.09
N ALA A 171 -0.61 -1.83 8.76
CA ALA A 171 -0.64 -0.57 8.05
C ALA A 171 -1.96 0.19 8.27
N PHE A 172 -3.10 -0.52 8.25
CA PHE A 172 -4.40 0.09 8.53
C PHE A 172 -4.55 0.47 10.00
N ALA A 173 -4.08 -0.35 10.94
CA ALA A 173 -4.10 -0.02 12.36
C ALA A 173 -3.26 1.24 12.65
N TRP A 174 -2.09 1.35 12.01
CA TRP A 174 -1.25 2.55 12.06
C TRP A 174 -1.93 3.77 11.44
N LEU A 175 -2.61 3.63 10.29
CA LEU A 175 -3.36 4.75 9.69
C LEU A 175 -4.50 5.28 10.57
N LEU A 176 -5.06 4.42 11.43
CA LEU A 176 -6.13 4.75 12.36
C LEU A 176 -5.66 5.32 13.71
N THR A 177 -4.36 5.43 13.97
CA THR A 177 -3.86 6.00 15.22
C THR A 177 -4.16 7.49 15.28
N ASN A 178 -4.40 7.99 16.50
CA ASN A 178 -4.47 9.42 16.71
C ASN A 178 -3.06 9.99 16.64
N ARG A 179 -2.85 11.02 15.81
CA ARG A 179 -1.52 11.57 15.56
C ARG A 179 -1.32 12.82 16.39
N GLU A 180 -0.21 12.89 17.12
CA GLU A 180 0.32 14.16 17.58
C GLU A 180 1.14 14.80 16.45
N ASP A 181 1.33 16.13 16.47
CA ASP A 181 1.88 16.94 15.35
C ASP A 181 3.34 16.60 14.93
N VAL A 182 3.92 15.49 15.40
CA VAL A 182 5.32 15.13 15.27
C VAL A 182 5.50 13.86 14.43
N VAL A 183 5.87 14.04 13.15
CA VAL A 183 6.12 12.95 12.19
C VAL A 183 7.31 12.06 12.55
N SER A 184 8.25 12.54 13.38
CA SER A 184 9.50 11.81 13.65
C SER A 184 9.30 10.46 14.36
N GLU A 185 8.12 10.21 14.93
CA GLU A 185 7.81 8.96 15.63
C GLU A 185 6.95 7.99 14.81
N GLU A 186 6.45 8.39 13.65
CA GLU A 186 5.50 7.60 12.84
C GLU A 186 6.06 6.24 12.41
N ARG A 187 7.38 6.19 12.17
CA ARG A 187 8.07 4.93 11.90
C ARG A 187 8.00 3.97 13.09
N LEU A 188 8.22 4.48 14.30
CA LEU A 188 8.17 3.67 15.52
C LEU A 188 6.74 3.18 15.77
N VAL A 189 5.74 4.03 15.55
CA VAL A 189 4.33 3.64 15.66
C VAL A 189 3.98 2.53 14.66
N LEU A 190 4.48 2.60 13.42
CA LEU A 190 4.30 1.53 12.45
C LEU A 190 5.00 0.22 12.87
N GLU A 191 6.24 0.30 13.38
CA GLU A 191 6.98 -0.85 13.92
C GLU A 191 6.23 -1.50 15.09
N LEU A 192 5.69 -0.70 16.02
CA LEU A 192 4.83 -1.18 17.10
C LEU A 192 3.54 -1.81 16.58
N SER A 193 2.92 -1.22 15.55
CA SER A 193 1.73 -1.78 14.92
C SER A 193 2.00 -3.17 14.32
N VAL A 194 3.15 -3.35 13.67
CA VAL A 194 3.59 -4.66 13.15
C VAL A 194 3.79 -5.65 14.31
N ALA A 195 4.49 -5.26 15.36
CA ALA A 195 4.73 -6.12 16.52
C ALA A 195 3.42 -6.56 17.22
N LEU A 196 2.46 -5.64 17.39
CA LEU A 196 1.13 -5.97 17.92
C LEU A 196 0.35 -6.90 16.99
N SER A 197 0.44 -6.69 15.68
CA SER A 197 -0.22 -7.53 14.67
C SER A 197 0.32 -8.96 14.69
N VAL A 198 1.64 -9.12 14.87
CA VAL A 198 2.27 -10.44 15.05
C VAL A 198 1.84 -11.09 16.36
N SER A 199 1.75 -10.33 17.45
CA SER A 199 1.27 -10.83 18.75
C SER A 199 -0.18 -11.35 18.66
N LEU A 200 -1.02 -10.73 17.82
CA LEU A 200 -2.41 -11.10 17.57
C LEU A 200 -2.61 -11.99 16.35
N GLU A 201 -1.53 -12.57 15.79
CA GLU A 201 -1.55 -13.23 14.49
C GLU A 201 -2.67 -14.27 14.36
N ALA A 202 -2.79 -15.19 15.31
CA ALA A 202 -3.77 -16.27 15.25
C ALA A 202 -5.20 -15.73 15.15
N GLU A 203 -5.48 -14.61 15.82
CA GLU A 203 -6.77 -13.95 15.81
C GLU A 203 -7.01 -13.20 14.49
N VAL A 204 -6.00 -12.45 14.03
CA VAL A 204 -6.05 -11.68 12.77
C VAL A 204 -6.29 -12.62 11.60
N LEU A 205 -5.53 -13.71 11.52
CA LEU A 205 -5.64 -14.67 10.42
C LEU A 205 -6.96 -15.43 10.43
N ALA A 206 -7.45 -15.83 11.61
CA ALA A 206 -8.69 -16.60 11.72
C ALA A 206 -9.94 -15.78 11.37
N ARG A 207 -9.91 -14.45 11.55
CA ARG A 207 -11.06 -13.57 11.35
C ARG A 207 -10.88 -12.51 10.28
N PHE A 208 -9.82 -12.63 9.49
CA PHE A 208 -9.45 -11.66 8.46
C PHE A 208 -10.61 -11.35 7.50
N ASP A 209 -11.39 -12.38 7.14
CA ASP A 209 -12.46 -12.29 6.14
C ASP A 209 -13.78 -11.65 6.65
N ASP A 210 -13.89 -11.37 7.95
CA ASP A 210 -15.06 -10.75 8.59
C ASP A 210 -14.85 -9.24 8.82
N PRO A 211 -15.56 -8.36 8.08
CA PRO A 211 -15.37 -6.92 8.16
C PRO A 211 -15.71 -6.31 9.52
N ASP A 212 -16.70 -6.85 10.26
CA ASP A 212 -17.09 -6.27 11.55
C ASP A 212 -16.07 -6.65 12.63
N THR A 213 -15.64 -7.92 12.66
CA THR A 213 -14.57 -8.33 13.57
C THR A 213 -13.26 -7.62 13.26
N LEU A 214 -12.90 -7.50 11.98
CA LEU A 214 -11.68 -6.80 11.56
C LEU A 214 -11.71 -5.32 11.99
N ALA A 215 -12.85 -4.65 11.89
CA ALA A 215 -13.02 -3.27 12.35
C ALA A 215 -12.83 -3.15 13.88
N GLU A 216 -13.36 -4.09 14.65
CA GLU A 216 -13.16 -4.11 16.11
C GLU A 216 -11.71 -4.33 16.50
N MET A 217 -11.01 -5.23 15.79
CA MET A 217 -9.59 -5.49 16.00
C MET A 217 -8.74 -4.25 15.64
N LEU A 218 -9.01 -3.62 14.49
CA LEU A 218 -8.34 -2.40 14.07
C LEU A 218 -8.50 -1.30 15.12
N ARG A 219 -9.73 -1.07 15.61
CA ARG A 219 -10.01 -0.12 16.70
C ARG A 219 -9.24 -0.46 17.98
N SER A 220 -9.18 -1.73 18.36
CA SER A 220 -8.50 -2.14 19.58
C SER A 220 -6.99 -1.97 19.50
N VAL A 221 -6.39 -2.25 18.34
CA VAL A 221 -4.95 -2.08 18.13
C VAL A 221 -4.59 -0.61 17.99
N SER A 222 -5.32 0.16 17.18
CA SER A 222 -5.02 1.58 16.97
C SER A 222 -5.16 2.42 18.24
N ALA A 223 -6.05 2.04 19.17
CA ALA A 223 -6.20 2.71 20.46
C ALA A 223 -5.08 2.39 21.49
N LYS A 224 -4.22 1.41 21.21
CA LYS A 224 -3.08 1.00 22.06
C LYS A 224 -1.74 1.52 21.54
N LEU A 225 -1.74 2.06 20.33
CA LEU A 225 -0.61 2.72 19.68
C LEU A 225 -0.64 4.20 20.06
#